data_AF-A0A1M3FYT2-F1
#
_entry.id   AF-A0A1M3FYT2-F1
#
_cell.length_a   1.000
_cell.length_b   1.000
_cell.length_c   1.000
_cell.angle_alpha   90.00
_cell.angle_beta   90.00
_cell.angle_gamma   90.00
#
_symmetry.space_group_name_H-M   'P 1'
#
loop_
_entity.id
_entity.type
_entity.pdbx_description
1 polymer ?
#
loop_
_entity_poly.entity_id
_entity_poly.type
_entity_poly.pdbx_seq_one_letter_code
_entity_poly.pdbx_strand_id
1 'polypeptide(L)'
;MNERHDIEQRIGRALESLDGMKRAQPAPWFYTRLRARLERDEPVTVWEHIGSFLSRPAVVVAGLCVILVANVTILLKQPAAATIGPNTVAQSETVVESESLIASSSSFDYENFAP
;
A
#
# COMPACT_ATOMS: atom_id res chain seq x y z
N MET A 1 -6.13 -71.94 -27.82
CA MET A 1 -7.35 -71.13 -28.00
C MET A 1 -7.95 -70.60 -26.68
N ASN A 2 -7.48 -71.00 -25.49
CA ASN A 2 -8.05 -70.55 -24.21
C ASN A 2 -7.59 -69.15 -23.74
N GLU A 3 -6.32 -68.79 -23.95
CA GLU A 3 -5.77 -67.57 -23.33
C GLU A 3 -6.37 -66.26 -23.84
N ARG A 4 -6.79 -66.21 -25.12
CA ARG A 4 -7.42 -65.00 -25.69
C ARG A 4 -8.81 -64.72 -25.10
N HIS A 5 -9.57 -65.78 -24.84
CA HIS A 5 -10.90 -65.65 -24.23
C HIS A 5 -10.79 -65.18 -22.76
N ASP A 6 -9.76 -65.62 -22.03
CA ASP A 6 -9.51 -65.14 -20.67
C ASP A 6 -9.14 -63.66 -20.62
N ILE A 7 -8.36 -63.18 -21.58
CA ILE A 7 -7.97 -61.76 -21.66
C ILE A 7 -9.18 -60.89 -22.00
N GLU A 8 -9.99 -61.28 -22.99
CA GLU A 8 -11.21 -60.55 -23.33
C GLU A 8 -12.20 -60.49 -22.16
N GLN A 9 -12.33 -61.58 -21.40
CA GLN A 9 -13.20 -61.62 -20.23
C GLN A 9 -12.68 -60.72 -19.09
N ARG A 10 -11.36 -60.61 -18.91
CA ARG A 10 -10.76 -59.69 -17.93
C ARG A 10 -10.90 -58.22 -18.33
N ILE A 11 -10.76 -57.93 -19.63
CA ILE A 11 -10.99 -56.59 -20.18
C ILE A 11 -12.46 -56.20 -20.00
N GLY A 12 -13.40 -57.10 -20.31
CA GLY A 12 -14.83 -56.88 -20.09
C GLY A 12 -15.12 -56.57 -18.62
N ARG A 13 -14.60 -57.37 -17.69
CA ARG A 13 -14.76 -57.13 -16.24
C ARG A 13 -14.13 -55.82 -15.77
N ALA A 14 -13.00 -55.44 -16.32
CA ALA A 14 -12.36 -54.16 -16.00
C ALA A 14 -13.24 -52.99 -16.46
N LEU A 15 -13.74 -53.03 -17.70
CA LEU A 15 -14.64 -52.02 -18.26
C LEU A 15 -15.97 -51.95 -17.49
N GLU A 16 -16.53 -53.09 -17.10
CA GLU A 16 -17.74 -53.17 -16.29
C GLU A 16 -17.53 -52.59 -14.88
N SER A 17 -16.33 -52.71 -14.31
CA SER A 17 -15.99 -52.09 -13.01
C SER A 17 -15.84 -50.57 -13.07
N LEU A 18 -15.58 -50.02 -14.27
CA LEU A 18 -15.50 -48.60 -14.54
C LEU A 18 -16.89 -48.00 -14.83
N ASP A 19 -17.87 -48.83 -15.20
CA ASP A 19 -19.22 -48.39 -15.51
C ASP A 19 -19.96 -48.00 -14.22
N GLY A 20 -20.44 -46.76 -14.15
CA GLY A 20 -21.04 -46.18 -12.94
C GLY A 20 -20.10 -45.35 -12.07
N MET A 21 -18.81 -45.23 -12.42
CA MET A 21 -17.94 -44.23 -11.78
C MET A 21 -18.39 -42.82 -12.15
N LYS A 22 -19.01 -42.12 -11.20
CA LYS A 22 -19.31 -40.70 -11.31
C LYS A 22 -18.08 -39.89 -10.92
N ARG A 23 -17.87 -38.77 -11.62
CA ARG A 23 -16.83 -37.80 -11.26
C ARG A 23 -16.98 -37.44 -9.77
N ALA A 24 -15.94 -37.71 -8.98
CA ALA A 24 -15.95 -37.44 -7.55
C ALA A 24 -16.22 -35.94 -7.33
N GLN A 25 -17.32 -35.62 -6.65
CA GLN A 25 -17.58 -34.26 -6.26
C GLN A 25 -16.76 -33.93 -5.01
N PRO A 26 -16.23 -32.70 -4.91
CA PRO A 26 -15.54 -32.28 -3.71
C PRO A 26 -16.48 -32.40 -2.51
N ALA A 27 -15.91 -32.74 -1.34
CA ALA A 27 -16.68 -32.77 -0.10
C ALA A 27 -17.37 -31.40 0.14
N PRO A 28 -18.55 -31.38 0.78
CA PRO A 28 -19.18 -30.14 1.20
C PRO A 28 -18.19 -29.24 1.95
N TRP A 29 -18.17 -27.95 1.62
CA TRP A 29 -17.27 -26.93 2.20
C TRP A 29 -15.76 -27.11 1.91
N PHE A 30 -15.39 -27.97 0.97
CA PHE A 30 -14.00 -28.08 0.50
C PHE A 30 -13.44 -26.74 0.04
N TYR A 31 -14.22 -25.99 -0.76
CA TYR A 31 -13.83 -24.67 -1.25
C TYR A 31 -13.52 -23.69 -0.11
N THR A 32 -14.37 -23.65 0.90
CA THR A 32 -14.20 -22.75 2.05
C THR A 32 -12.94 -23.09 2.85
N ARG A 33 -12.69 -24.39 3.07
CA ARG A 33 -11.49 -24.84 3.80
C ARG A 33 -10.21 -24.60 3.00
N LEU A 34 -10.25 -24.78 1.69
CA LEU A 34 -9.13 -24.51 0.79
C LEU A 34 -8.81 -23.00 0.79
N ARG A 35 -9.85 -22.17 0.64
CA ARG A 35 -9.72 -20.71 0.67
C ARG A 35 -9.16 -20.21 2.00
N ALA A 36 -9.66 -20.70 3.12
CA ALA A 36 -9.17 -20.33 4.45
C ALA A 36 -7.72 -20.76 4.71
N ARG A 37 -7.23 -21.81 4.03
CA ARG A 37 -5.80 -22.16 4.07
C ARG A 37 -4.96 -21.24 3.20
N LEU A 38 -5.43 -20.94 1.98
CA LEU A 38 -4.73 -20.00 1.09
C LEU A 38 -4.60 -18.60 1.70
N GLU A 39 -5.66 -18.06 2.30
CA GLU A 39 -5.66 -16.74 2.94
C GLU A 39 -4.78 -16.69 4.22
N ARG A 40 -4.55 -17.83 4.88
CA ARG A 40 -3.64 -17.93 6.04
C ARG A 40 -2.18 -18.06 5.63
N ASP A 41 -1.92 -18.68 4.48
CA ASP A 41 -0.59 -18.87 3.92
C ASP A 41 -0.19 -17.73 2.98
N GLU A 42 -1.08 -16.74 2.74
CA GLU A 42 -0.65 -15.49 2.12
C GLU A 42 0.43 -14.86 3.00
N PRO A 43 1.53 -14.39 2.40
CA PRO A 43 2.69 -13.94 3.15
C PRO A 43 2.34 -12.66 3.92
N VAL A 44 1.98 -12.85 5.19
CA VAL A 44 1.93 -11.84 6.25
C VAL A 44 3.34 -11.33 6.52
N THR A 45 4.00 -10.70 5.55
CA THR A 45 5.47 -10.62 5.63
C THR A 45 6.01 -9.24 5.92
N VAL A 46 5.33 -8.15 5.56
CA VAL A 46 5.93 -6.82 5.77
C VAL A 46 4.92 -5.75 6.18
N TRP A 47 3.82 -5.59 5.44
CA TRP A 47 2.85 -4.55 5.73
C TRP A 47 2.09 -4.76 7.04
N GLU A 48 1.69 -5.99 7.32
CA GLU A 48 1.00 -6.33 8.56
C GLU A 48 1.95 -6.24 9.77
N HIS A 49 3.24 -6.54 9.57
CA HIS A 49 4.25 -6.38 10.60
C HIS A 49 4.47 -4.89 10.93
N ILE A 50 4.63 -4.05 9.91
CA ILE A 50 4.74 -2.59 10.06
C ILE A 50 3.48 -2.01 10.72
N GLY A 51 2.29 -2.46 10.29
CA GLY A 51 1.02 -2.06 10.90
C GLY A 51 0.89 -2.48 12.37
N SER A 52 1.33 -3.70 12.72
CA SER A 52 1.34 -4.18 14.11
C SER A 52 2.41 -3.48 14.98
N PHE A 53 3.51 -3.03 14.36
CA PHE A 53 4.54 -2.27 15.05
C PHE A 53 4.10 -0.83 15.31
N LEU A 54 3.44 -0.18 14.34
CA LEU A 54 2.86 1.16 14.53
C LEU A 54 1.68 1.17 15.50
N SER A 55 0.94 0.07 15.63
CA SER A 55 -0.18 -0.04 16.58
C SER A 55 0.28 -0.20 18.04
N ARG A 56 1.58 -0.37 18.30
CA ARG A 56 2.12 -0.40 19.66
C ARG A 56 2.25 1.04 20.20
N PRO A 57 1.61 1.38 21.33
CA PRO A 57 1.65 2.73 21.91
C PRO A 57 3.07 3.25 22.14
N ALA A 58 4.00 2.36 22.49
CA ALA A 58 5.39 2.69 22.70
C ALA A 58 6.10 3.23 21.44
N VAL A 59 5.76 2.72 20.25
CA VAL A 59 6.37 3.14 18.98
C VAL A 59 5.90 4.53 18.59
N VAL A 60 4.61 4.82 18.82
CA VAL A 60 4.04 6.16 18.60
C VAL A 60 4.71 7.20 19.51
N VAL A 61 4.86 6.88 20.80
CA VAL A 61 5.54 7.76 21.76
C VAL A 61 7.01 7.97 21.39
N ALA A 62 7.72 6.92 21.00
CA ALA A 62 9.11 7.04 20.53
C ALA A 62 9.24 7.92 19.28
N GLY A 63 8.37 7.73 18.29
CA GLY A 63 8.31 8.57 17.09
C GLY A 63 8.01 10.04 17.41
N LEU A 64 7.06 10.28 18.31
CA LEU A 64 6.73 11.63 18.79
C LEU A 64 7.93 12.29 19.48
N CYS A 65 8.66 11.55 20.33
CA CYS A 65 9.90 12.03 20.96
C CYS A 65 10.96 12.40 19.92
N VAL A 66 11.16 11.59 18.87
CA VAL A 66 12.12 11.90 17.81
C VAL A 66 11.75 13.20 17.09
N ILE A 67 10.47 13.37 16.73
CA ILE A 67 9.98 14.59 16.08
C ILE A 67 10.19 15.81 17.00
N LEU A 68 9.92 15.67 18.29
CA LEU A 68 10.09 16.73 19.28
C LEU A 68 11.57 17.11 19.41
N VAL A 69 12.47 16.14 19.54
CA VAL A 69 13.93 16.39 19.60
C VAL A 69 14.41 17.05 18.32
N ALA A 70 13.98 16.57 17.14
CA ALA A 70 14.35 17.18 15.87
C ALA A 70 13.95 18.66 15.83
N ASN A 71 12.69 18.98 16.17
CA ASN A 71 12.21 20.36 16.21
C ASN A 71 12.97 21.22 17.23
N VAL A 72 13.25 20.70 18.43
CA VAL A 72 14.04 21.42 19.45
C VAL A 72 15.46 21.66 18.95
N THR A 73 16.09 20.69 18.30
CA THR A 73 17.45 20.88 17.76
C THR A 73 17.50 21.90 16.63
N ILE A 74 16.46 21.96 15.79
CA ILE A 74 16.33 22.99 14.74
C ILE A 74 16.19 24.37 15.38
N LEU A 75 15.34 24.51 16.41
CA LEU A 75 15.15 25.76 17.15
C LEU A 75 16.44 26.24 17.82
N LEU A 76 17.20 25.34 18.44
CA LEU A 76 18.48 25.68 19.08
C LEU A 76 19.59 26.03 18.08
N LYS A 77 19.49 25.51 16.84
CA LYS A 77 20.45 25.79 15.77
C LYS A 77 20.07 26.99 14.92
N GLN A 78 18.93 27.64 15.16
CA GLN A 78 18.68 28.94 14.55
C GLN A 78 19.70 29.93 15.12
N PRO A 79 20.64 30.46 14.31
CA PRO A 79 21.43 31.61 14.74
C PRO A 79 20.43 32.72 15.07
N ALA A 80 20.66 33.45 16.17
CA ALA A 80 19.77 34.53 16.61
C ALA A 80 19.46 35.44 15.42
N ALA A 81 18.28 35.27 14.82
CA ALA A 81 17.78 36.19 13.84
C ALA A 81 17.66 37.51 14.59
N ALA A 82 18.49 38.47 14.19
CA ALA A 82 18.53 39.79 14.78
C ALA A 82 17.09 40.30 14.97
N THR A 83 16.81 40.78 16.18
CA THR A 83 15.57 41.43 16.59
C THR A 83 14.92 42.13 15.41
N ILE A 84 13.83 41.54 14.92
CA ILE A 84 13.05 42.22 13.91
C ILE A 84 12.22 43.26 14.64
N GLY A 85 12.53 44.54 14.37
CA GLY A 85 11.62 45.66 14.67
C GLY A 85 10.24 45.41 14.05
N PRO A 86 9.21 46.17 14.44
CA PRO A 86 7.80 45.75 14.37
C PRO A 86 7.20 45.78 12.96
N ASN A 87 7.88 45.24 11.94
CA ASN A 87 7.43 45.10 10.56
C ASN A 87 8.23 43.99 9.83
N THR A 88 8.07 42.72 10.21
CA THR A 88 8.26 41.64 9.23
C THR A 88 7.16 40.63 9.35
N VAL A 89 6.36 40.61 8.30
CA VAL A 89 5.45 39.53 7.94
C VAL A 89 6.30 38.26 7.81
N ALA A 90 5.99 37.23 8.59
CA ALA A 90 6.60 35.92 8.49
C ALA A 90 6.19 35.30 7.15
N GLN A 91 7.04 35.43 6.13
CA GLN A 91 6.74 34.92 4.80
C GLN A 91 7.35 33.52 4.62
N SER A 92 6.68 32.53 5.20
CA SER A 92 6.68 31.14 4.70
C SER A 92 5.38 30.87 3.91
N GLU A 93 4.96 31.87 3.14
CA GLU A 93 3.85 31.88 2.18
C GLU A 93 4.27 32.63 0.88
N THR A 94 5.59 32.81 0.69
CA THR A 94 6.22 33.76 -0.25
C THR A 94 6.02 33.42 -1.71
N VAL A 95 6.02 32.13 -2.07
CA VAL A 95 6.26 31.77 -3.47
C VAL A 95 5.01 31.97 -4.33
N VAL A 96 3.82 31.62 -3.82
CA VAL A 96 2.57 31.71 -4.59
C VAL A 96 2.04 33.15 -4.66
N GLU A 97 2.15 33.91 -3.57
CA GLU A 97 1.73 35.32 -3.54
C GLU A 97 2.62 36.17 -4.47
N SER A 98 3.94 35.92 -4.46
CA SER A 98 4.89 36.58 -5.39
C SER A 98 4.53 36.34 -6.86
N GLU A 99 4.18 35.11 -7.23
CA GLU A 99 3.81 34.78 -8.61
C GLU A 99 2.52 35.50 -9.05
N SER A 100 1.54 35.64 -8.15
CA SER A 100 0.31 36.37 -8.45
C SER A 100 0.51 37.89 -8.59
N LEU A 101 1.36 38.48 -7.74
CA LEU A 101 1.69 39.91 -7.77
C LEU A 101 2.53 40.26 -9.00
N ILE A 102 3.48 39.41 -9.39
CA ILE A 102 4.28 39.59 -10.60
C ILE A 102 3.40 39.52 -11.85
N ALA A 103 2.52 38.53 -11.95
CA ALA A 103 1.58 38.39 -13.07
C ALA A 103 0.59 39.57 -13.17
N SER A 104 0.14 40.10 -12.03
CA SER A 104 -0.77 41.25 -12.03
C SER A 104 -0.05 42.55 -12.44
N SER A 105 1.24 42.70 -12.11
CA SER A 105 2.02 43.88 -12.49
C SER A 105 2.38 43.92 -13.97
N SER A 106 2.68 42.78 -14.60
CA SER A 106 3.00 42.70 -16.03
C SER A 106 1.78 42.88 -16.94
N SER A 107 0.56 42.70 -16.42
CA SER A 107 -0.67 42.97 -17.18
C SER A 107 -0.87 44.46 -17.47
N PHE A 108 -0.33 45.38 -16.67
CA PHE A 108 -0.50 46.83 -16.86
C PHE A 108 0.48 47.42 -17.87
N ASP A 109 1.63 46.77 -18.11
CA ASP A 109 2.68 47.30 -18.98
C ASP A 109 2.40 47.04 -20.49
N TYR A 110 1.40 46.22 -20.81
CA TYR A 110 0.95 45.98 -22.19
C TYR A 110 0.01 47.07 -22.73
N GLU A 111 -0.63 47.86 -21.87
CA GLU A 111 -1.58 48.92 -22.30
C GLU A 111 -0.91 50.29 -22.52
N ASN A 112 0.36 50.44 -22.15
CA ASN A 112 1.10 51.71 -22.26
C ASN A 112 2.09 51.79 -23.43
N PHE A 113 1.91 50.96 -24.46
CA PHE A 113 2.60 51.12 -25.75
C PHE A 113 1.65 51.72 -26.80
N ALA A 114 1.25 52.96 -26.58
CA ALA A 114 0.89 53.86 -27.67
C ALA A 114 2.08 54.82 -27.91
N PRO A 115 2.48 55.10 -29.16
CA PRO A 115 3.57 56.02 -29.46
C PRO A 115 3.29 57.45 -28.98
#